data_AF-A0A6I6GRS7-F1
#
_entry.id   AF-A0A6I6GRS7-F1
#
_cell.length_a   1.000
_cell.length_b   1.000
_cell.length_c   1.000
_cell.angle_alpha   90.00
_cell.angle_beta   90.00
_cell.angle_gamma   90.00
#
_symmetry.space_group_name_H-M   'P 1'
#
loop_
_entity.id
_entity.type
_entity.pdbx_description
1 polymer ?
#
loop_
_entity_poly.entity_id
_entity_poly.type
_entity_poly.pdbx_seq_one_letter_code
_entity_poly.pdbx_strand_id
1 'polypeptide(L)'
;MNRFFRWGWLPLLLLLAACSSYEAPESGIDCGRQFINATYQGNFKRAKQLLVPGDANAQLLSTRFEQPFRSLDGFGKERLSQSSIVILSIKTISENEVQVAYQNAYDNQPKTLQCVQQDGQWLVNLSFSFP
;
A
#
# COMPACT_ATOMS: atom_id res chain seq x y z
N MET A 1 -23.38 61.45 7.11
CA MET A 1 -24.36 60.65 7.89
C MET A 1 -24.84 59.57 6.93
N ASN A 2 -24.50 58.29 7.05
CA ASN A 2 -24.84 57.39 8.15
C ASN A 2 -23.76 56.31 8.35
N ARG A 3 -23.54 56.00 9.63
CA ARG A 3 -22.72 54.89 10.12
C ARG A 3 -23.59 53.63 10.12
N PHE A 4 -23.13 52.55 9.50
CA PHE A 4 -23.61 51.21 9.80
C PHE A 4 -22.42 50.35 10.23
N PHE A 5 -22.21 50.36 11.54
CA PHE A 5 -21.41 49.41 12.29
C PHE A 5 -22.20 48.10 12.36
N ARG A 6 -21.61 46.99 11.91
CA ARG A 6 -21.91 45.66 12.47
C ARG A 6 -20.88 44.62 12.03
N TRP A 7 -20.08 44.21 13.01
CA TRP A 7 -19.37 42.94 13.07
C TRP A 7 -20.20 41.79 12.49
N GLY A 8 -19.58 40.96 11.65
CA GLY A 8 -20.20 39.72 11.19
C GLY A 8 -19.34 38.97 10.19
N TRP A 9 -18.69 37.94 10.70
CA TRP A 9 -18.25 36.73 9.98
C TRP A 9 -16.86 36.76 9.36
N LEU A 10 -15.85 36.45 10.20
CA LEU A 10 -14.75 35.59 9.80
C LEU A 10 -15.34 34.24 9.39
N PRO A 11 -15.30 33.80 8.11
CA PRO A 11 -15.53 32.41 7.82
C PRO A 11 -14.24 31.65 8.12
N LEU A 12 -14.27 30.97 9.26
CA LEU A 12 -13.90 29.56 9.40
C LEU A 12 -12.64 29.11 8.63
N LEU A 13 -11.50 29.30 9.28
CA LEU A 13 -10.37 28.39 9.24
C LEU A 13 -10.88 26.95 9.45
N LEU A 14 -10.66 26.05 8.49
CA LEU A 14 -10.40 24.62 8.64
C LEU A 14 -10.15 24.03 7.25
N LEU A 15 -9.07 24.48 6.61
CA LEU A 15 -8.43 23.69 5.55
C LEU A 15 -7.89 22.44 6.25
N LEU A 16 -8.63 21.34 6.11
CA LEU A 16 -8.25 20.00 6.51
C LEU A 16 -6.89 19.69 5.88
N ALA A 17 -5.83 19.87 6.67
CA ALA A 17 -4.55 19.25 6.40
C ALA A 17 -4.76 17.73 6.53
N ALA A 18 -5.22 17.10 5.45
CA ALA A 18 -5.20 15.66 5.29
C ALA A 18 -3.72 15.24 5.16
N CYS A 19 -3.00 15.30 6.27
CA CYS A 19 -1.70 14.66 6.41
C CYS A 19 -1.99 13.17 6.49
N SER A 20 -1.94 12.47 5.35
CA SER A 20 -1.88 11.01 5.36
C SER A 20 -0.54 10.64 5.99
N SER A 21 -0.52 10.45 7.30
CA SER A 21 0.67 10.02 8.02
C SER A 21 1.16 8.71 7.42
N TYR A 22 2.40 8.70 6.94
CA TYR A 22 3.09 7.49 6.53
C TYR A 22 3.25 6.61 7.77
N GLU A 23 2.47 5.53 7.87
CA GLU A 23 2.62 4.55 8.93
C GLU A 23 3.71 3.56 8.50
N ALA A 24 4.90 3.61 9.11
CA ALA A 24 5.94 2.65 8.79
C ALA A 24 5.51 1.25 9.26
N PRO A 25 5.78 0.17 8.51
CA PRO A 25 5.43 -1.15 8.98
C PRO A 25 6.20 -1.55 10.24
N GLU A 26 5.49 -2.12 11.20
CA GLU A 26 6.09 -2.50 12.50
C GLU A 26 6.86 -3.83 12.44
N SER A 27 6.55 -4.67 11.44
CA SER A 27 7.17 -5.98 11.24
C SER A 27 7.19 -6.38 9.76
N GLY A 28 7.95 -7.42 9.42
CA GLY A 28 7.94 -7.98 8.06
C GLY A 28 6.56 -8.48 7.62
N ILE A 29 5.77 -9.04 8.54
CA ILE A 29 4.39 -9.47 8.26
C ILE A 29 3.49 -8.26 7.96
N ASP A 30 3.63 -7.20 8.77
CA ASP A 30 2.87 -5.97 8.57
C ASP A 30 3.26 -5.27 7.26
N CYS A 31 4.54 -5.27 6.90
CA CYS A 31 5.02 -4.76 5.62
C CYS A 31 4.33 -5.44 4.44
N GLY A 32 4.28 -6.77 4.46
CA GLY A 32 3.55 -7.55 3.46
C GLY A 32 2.08 -7.18 3.41
N ARG A 33 1.39 -7.13 4.56
CA ARG A 33 -0.03 -6.75 4.65
C ARG A 33 -0.30 -5.37 4.06
N GLN A 34 0.49 -4.37 4.44
CA GLN A 34 0.34 -3.00 3.98
C GLN A 34 0.60 -2.88 2.47
N PHE A 35 1.59 -3.59 1.94
CA PHE A 35 1.87 -3.60 0.50
C PHE A 35 0.73 -4.24 -0.30
N ILE A 36 0.25 -5.42 0.12
CA ILE A 36 -0.87 -6.11 -0.53
C ILE A 36 -2.10 -5.19 -0.55
N ASN A 37 -2.46 -4.61 0.59
CA ASN A 37 -3.60 -3.69 0.68
C ASN A 37 -3.43 -2.48 -0.25
N ALA A 38 -2.25 -1.86 -0.27
CA ALA A 38 -1.98 -0.72 -1.14
C ALA A 38 -2.15 -1.06 -2.62
N THR A 39 -1.67 -2.23 -3.06
CA THR A 39 -1.81 -2.66 -4.46
C THR A 39 -3.25 -3.01 -4.83
N TYR A 40 -4.00 -3.67 -3.95
CA TYR A 40 -5.41 -4.04 -4.20
C TYR A 40 -6.37 -2.86 -4.14
N GLN A 41 -6.02 -1.80 -3.40
CA GLN A 41 -6.76 -0.54 -3.38
C GLN A 41 -6.34 0.43 -4.51
N GLY A 42 -5.39 0.04 -5.36
CA GLY A 42 -4.86 0.90 -6.42
C GLY A 42 -4.00 2.07 -5.91
N ASN A 43 -3.61 2.06 -4.64
CA ASN A 43 -2.73 3.07 -4.04
C ASN A 43 -1.25 2.75 -4.33
N PHE A 44 -0.87 2.83 -5.61
CA PHE A 44 0.50 2.54 -6.04
C PHE A 44 1.53 3.55 -5.55
N LYS A 45 1.10 4.76 -5.18
CA LYS A 45 1.96 5.72 -4.49
C LYS A 45 2.40 5.17 -3.14
N ARG A 46 1.47 4.61 -2.36
CA ARG A 46 1.76 3.94 -1.09
C ARG A 46 2.60 2.68 -1.29
N ALA A 47 2.22 1.83 -2.24
CA ALA A 47 2.95 0.59 -2.53
C ALA A 47 4.41 0.87 -2.90
N LYS A 48 4.69 1.93 -3.67
CA LYS A 48 6.05 2.34 -4.04
C LYS A 48 6.90 2.76 -2.84
N GLN A 49 6.31 3.41 -1.83
CA GLN A 49 7.05 3.82 -0.64
C GLN A 49 7.45 2.63 0.25
N LEU A 50 6.76 1.49 0.10
CA LEU A 50 7.05 0.26 0.82
C LEU A 50 8.11 -0.59 0.12
N LEU A 51 8.67 -0.17 -1.02
CA LEU A 51 9.65 -0.96 -1.76
C LEU A 51 11.07 -0.67 -1.31
N VAL A 52 11.92 -1.70 -1.38
CA VAL A 52 13.37 -1.50 -1.41
C VAL A 52 13.71 -0.54 -2.56
N PRO A 53 14.41 0.58 -2.30
CA PRO A 53 14.70 1.59 -3.33
C PRO A 53 15.47 1.01 -4.52
N GLY A 54 15.14 1.50 -5.72
CA GLY A 54 15.82 1.15 -6.96
C GLY A 54 14.86 0.93 -8.14
N ASP A 55 15.41 1.04 -9.34
CA ASP A 55 14.62 0.99 -10.58
C ASP A 55 13.99 -0.38 -10.83
N ALA A 56 14.68 -1.46 -10.44
CA ALA A 56 14.18 -2.82 -10.60
C ALA A 56 12.85 -3.04 -9.87
N ASN A 57 12.78 -2.71 -8.57
CA ASN A 57 11.54 -2.88 -7.80
C ASN A 57 10.42 -1.96 -8.30
N ALA A 58 10.74 -0.73 -8.71
CA ALA A 58 9.76 0.19 -9.29
C ALA A 58 9.17 -0.35 -10.60
N GLN A 59 10.01 -0.92 -11.47
CA GLN A 59 9.57 -1.54 -12.72
C GLN A 59 8.70 -2.79 -12.46
N LEU A 60 9.07 -3.60 -11.47
CA LEU A 60 8.30 -4.77 -11.08
C LEU A 60 6.94 -4.40 -10.48
N LEU A 61 6.85 -3.33 -9.69
CA LEU A 61 5.57 -2.80 -9.20
C LEU A 61 4.66 -2.42 -10.37
N SER A 62 5.22 -1.68 -11.35
CA SER A 62 4.46 -1.22 -12.51
C SER A 62 3.91 -2.40 -13.32
N THR A 63 4.79 -3.33 -13.69
CA THR A 63 4.46 -4.44 -14.60
C THR A 63 3.61 -5.53 -13.96
N ARG A 64 3.88 -5.88 -12.69
CA ARG A 64 3.23 -7.02 -12.03
C ARG A 64 1.99 -6.68 -11.22
N PHE A 65 1.81 -5.41 -10.81
CA PHE A 65 0.69 -5.02 -9.94
C PHE A 65 -0.12 -3.87 -10.54
N GLU A 66 0.54 -2.78 -10.97
CA GLU A 66 -0.15 -1.59 -11.43
C GLU A 66 -0.85 -1.76 -12.78
N GLN A 67 -0.14 -2.27 -13.78
CA GLN A 67 -0.72 -2.49 -15.11
C GLN A 67 -1.90 -3.49 -15.07
N PRO A 68 -1.79 -4.66 -14.40
CA PRO A 68 -2.92 -5.56 -14.21
C PRO A 68 -4.11 -4.88 -13.52
N PHE A 69 -3.89 -4.16 -12.41
CA PHE A 69 -4.96 -3.44 -11.73
C PHE A 69 -5.63 -2.40 -12.65
N ARG A 70 -4.84 -1.63 -13.41
CA ARG A 70 -5.35 -0.60 -14.32
C ARG A 70 -6.18 -1.20 -15.45
N SER A 71 -5.84 -2.41 -15.89
CA SER A 71 -6.56 -3.15 -16.94
C SER A 71 -7.94 -3.66 -16.50
N LEU A 72 -8.20 -3.76 -15.19
CA LEU A 72 -9.51 -4.10 -14.66
C LEU A 72 -10.54 -2.99 -14.95
N ASP A 73 -11.77 -3.39 -15.21
CA ASP A 73 -12.92 -2.49 -15.26
C ASP A 73 -13.31 -2.00 -13.84
N GLY A 74 -14.29 -1.11 -13.75
CA GLY A 74 -14.71 -0.55 -12.46
C GLY A 74 -15.17 -1.62 -11.46
N PHE A 75 -15.89 -2.63 -11.96
CA PHE A 75 -16.37 -3.74 -11.14
C PHE A 75 -15.24 -4.66 -10.67
N GLY A 76 -14.28 -4.97 -11.54
CA GLY A 76 -13.09 -5.76 -11.20
C GLY A 76 -12.23 -5.06 -10.15
N LYS A 77 -12.04 -3.74 -10.27
CA LYS A 77 -11.33 -2.92 -9.26
C LYS A 77 -12.02 -2.97 -7.90
N GLU A 78 -13.34 -2.81 -7.87
CA GLU A 78 -14.11 -2.84 -6.63
C GLU A 78 -14.08 -4.23 -5.99
N ARG A 79 -14.22 -5.29 -6.79
CA ARG A 79 -14.16 -6.66 -6.27
C ARG A 79 -12.77 -6.98 -5.70
N LEU A 80 -11.70 -6.53 -6.36
CA LEU A 80 -10.33 -6.72 -5.89
C LEU A 80 -10.01 -5.88 -4.65
N SER A 81 -10.55 -4.66 -4.54
CA SER A 81 -10.30 -3.81 -3.36
C SER A 81 -11.00 -4.32 -2.10
N GLN A 82 -12.15 -4.98 -2.26
CA GLN A 82 -12.96 -5.54 -1.17
C GLN A 82 -12.61 -6.99 -0.83
N SER A 83 -11.76 -7.67 -1.61
CA SER A 83 -11.51 -9.08 -1.43
C SER A 83 -10.57 -9.38 -0.27
N SER A 84 -10.91 -10.44 0.48
CA SER A 84 -10.11 -10.88 1.62
C SER A 84 -8.78 -11.49 1.21
N ILE A 85 -7.75 -11.22 2.00
CA ILE A 85 -6.43 -11.85 1.91
C ILE A 85 -6.41 -13.07 2.82
N VAL A 86 -5.95 -14.21 2.32
CA VAL A 86 -5.72 -15.43 3.09
C VAL A 86 -4.21 -15.66 3.16
N ILE A 87 -3.66 -15.66 4.37
CA ILE A 87 -2.26 -16.00 4.60
C ILE A 87 -2.12 -17.52 4.56
N LEU A 88 -1.28 -18.02 3.65
CA LEU A 88 -1.02 -19.44 3.47
C LEU A 88 0.13 -19.90 4.38
N SER A 89 1.21 -19.12 4.44
CA SER A 89 2.32 -19.37 5.34
C SER A 89 3.15 -18.12 5.58
N ILE A 90 3.85 -18.12 6.72
CA ILE A 90 4.84 -17.10 7.07
C ILE A 90 6.14 -17.85 7.37
N LYS A 91 7.22 -17.45 6.71
CA LYS A 91 8.55 -18.00 6.93
C LYS A 91 9.50 -16.88 7.33
N THR A 92 9.96 -16.91 8.57
CA THR A 92 11.05 -16.06 9.04
C THR A 92 12.37 -16.66 8.55
N ILE A 93 13.05 -15.97 7.64
CA ILE A 93 14.33 -16.40 7.07
C ILE A 93 15.47 -15.94 7.98
N SER A 94 15.35 -14.72 8.51
CA SER A 94 16.23 -14.15 9.54
C SER A 94 15.47 -13.10 10.36
N GLU A 95 16.12 -12.48 11.34
CA GLU A 95 15.54 -11.36 12.11
C GLU A 95 15.14 -10.18 11.22
N ASN A 96 15.80 -10.03 10.07
CA ASN A 96 15.60 -8.92 9.13
C ASN A 96 14.94 -9.37 7.83
N GLU A 97 14.41 -10.60 7.75
CA GLU A 97 13.84 -11.13 6.52
C GLU A 97 12.68 -12.08 6.79
N VAL A 98 11.53 -11.77 6.19
CA VAL A 98 10.30 -12.56 6.29
C VAL A 98 9.73 -12.77 4.89
N GLN A 99 9.32 -13.99 4.61
CA GLN A 99 8.56 -14.34 3.41
C GLN A 99 7.11 -14.65 3.80
N VAL A 100 6.17 -14.06 3.07
CA VAL A 100 4.74 -14.24 3.28
C VAL A 100 4.15 -14.86 2.02
N ALA A 101 3.61 -16.08 2.15
CA ALA A 101 2.77 -16.69 1.12
C ALA A 101 1.31 -16.37 1.40
N TYR A 102 0.59 -15.91 0.39
CA TYR A 102 -0.79 -15.48 0.52
C TYR A 102 -1.57 -15.75 -0.77
N GLN A 103 -2.88 -15.71 -0.68
CA GLN A 103 -3.75 -15.62 -1.84
C GLN A 103 -4.85 -14.61 -1.56
N ASN A 104 -5.55 -14.17 -2.59
CA ASN A 104 -6.70 -13.30 -2.45
C ASN A 104 -7.97 -14.01 -2.92
N ALA A 105 -9.10 -13.77 -2.26
CA ALA A 105 -10.37 -14.41 -2.60
C ALA A 105 -10.89 -14.06 -4.02
N TYR A 106 -10.34 -13.04 -4.67
CA TYR A 106 -10.65 -12.63 -6.04
C TYR A 106 -10.19 -13.67 -7.08
N ASP A 107 -8.95 -14.16 -6.98
CA ASP A 107 -8.35 -15.07 -7.97
C ASP A 107 -7.94 -16.44 -7.39
N ASN A 108 -7.86 -16.55 -6.06
CA ASN A 108 -7.37 -17.70 -5.31
C ASN A 108 -6.00 -18.20 -5.80
N GLN A 109 -5.19 -17.32 -6.39
CA GLN A 109 -3.86 -17.66 -6.84
C GLN A 109 -2.85 -17.49 -5.70
N PRO A 110 -2.01 -18.51 -5.43
CA PRO A 110 -0.97 -18.40 -4.42
C PRO A 110 0.14 -17.46 -4.91
N LYS A 111 0.48 -16.50 -4.08
CA LYS A 111 1.49 -15.45 -4.30
C LYS A 111 2.46 -15.43 -3.15
N THR A 112 3.65 -14.93 -3.41
CA THR A 112 4.71 -14.80 -2.40
C THR A 112 5.25 -13.38 -2.38
N LEU A 113 5.42 -12.82 -1.19
CA LEU A 113 6.11 -11.56 -0.96
C LEU A 113 7.29 -11.75 -0.01
N GLN A 114 8.42 -11.14 -0.35
CA GLN A 114 9.58 -11.04 0.54
C GLN A 114 9.62 -9.62 1.14
N CYS A 115 9.73 -9.57 2.46
CA CYS A 115 9.95 -8.35 3.23
C CYS A 115 11.33 -8.42 3.89
N VAL A 116 12.12 -7.36 3.75
CA VAL A 116 13.46 -7.22 4.31
C VAL A 116 13.53 -5.95 5.15
N GLN A 117 14.33 -5.98 6.22
CA GLN A 117 14.62 -4.79 7.00
C GLN A 117 15.91 -4.14 6.48
N GLN A 118 15.83 -2.86 6.09
CA GLN A 118 16.96 -2.04 5.67
C GLN A 118 16.91 -0.71 6.43
N ASP A 119 18.03 -0.30 7.03
CA ASP A 119 18.14 0.95 7.80
C ASP A 119 17.04 1.11 8.87
N GLY A 120 16.64 -0.01 9.49
CA GLY A 120 15.59 -0.06 10.51
C GLY A 120 14.15 -0.07 9.95
N GLN A 121 13.96 0.00 8.64
CA GLN A 121 12.66 0.02 7.98
C GLN A 121 12.35 -1.31 7.28
N TRP A 122 11.14 -1.84 7.48
CA TRP A 122 10.66 -2.99 6.73
C TRP A 122 10.16 -2.58 5.35
N LEU A 123 10.70 -3.22 4.32
CA LEU A 123 10.45 -2.92 2.92
C LEU A 123 10.22 -4.22 2.13
N VAL A 124 9.45 -4.14 1.05
CA VAL A 124 9.17 -5.22 0.13
C VAL A 124 10.25 -5.28 -0.95
N ASN A 125 10.76 -6.48 -1.18
CA ASN A 125 11.70 -6.76 -2.25
C ASN A 125 10.98 -7.55 -3.37
N LEU A 126 10.59 -6.85 -4.43
CA LEU A 126 9.85 -7.46 -5.53
C LEU A 126 10.69 -8.37 -6.42
N SER A 127 12.01 -8.22 -6.39
CA SER A 127 12.92 -9.12 -7.12
C SER A 127 12.81 -10.58 -6.65
N PHE A 128 12.42 -10.79 -5.39
CA PHE A 128 12.19 -12.10 -4.78
C PHE A 128 10.72 -12.34 -4.40
N SER A 129 9.81 -11.55 -4.97
CA SER A 129 8.37 -11.71 -4.80
C SER A 129 7.72 -12.12 -6.11
N PHE A 130 6.71 -12.98 -6.03
CA PHE A 130 6.06 -13.61 -7.18
C PHE A 130 4.52 -13.49 -7.04
N PRO A 131 3.89 -12.57 -7.78
CA PRO A 131 2.45 -12.33 -7.77
C PRO A 131 1.66 -13.18 -8.77
#